data_AF-A0A7C5G038-F1
#
_entry.id   AF-A0A7C5G038-F1
#
_cell.length_a   1.000
_cell.length_b   1.000
_cell.length_c   1.000
_cell.angle_alpha   90.00
_cell.angle_beta   90.00
_cell.angle_gamma   90.00
#
_symmetry.space_group_name_H-M   'P 1'
#
loop_
_entity.id
_entity.type
_entity.pdbx_description
1 polymer ?
#
loop_
_entity_poly.entity_id
_entity_poly.type
_entity_poly.pdbx_seq_one_letter_code
_entity_poly.pdbx_strand_id
1 'polypeptide(L)'
;MRRIFFTGFALGLLLLAPLFPLWSDDRSLPACSPKNAAVLGAGGGLTALEGGYPSLLGNPGAFASSTASFTALSINPWVYGSPPGALSPLLNSQDYREYLRWASPEGAGFGGSLGIGYVGKGLALGFINSTDFIQKGKSFPNGTSGYLVSDFSLVGGLAFTPLTYGPLSLSLGADLRPTVRFFTPLSAPTVVDYLSQHNSSVL
;
A
#
# COMPACT_ATOMS: atom_id res chain seq x y z
N MET A 1 -29.17 -7.49 26.96
CA MET A 1 -27.99 -7.46 27.87
C MET A 1 -26.66 -7.79 27.20
N ARG A 2 -26.60 -8.63 26.15
CA ARG A 2 -25.35 -8.96 25.40
C ARG A 2 -24.65 -7.78 24.68
N ARG A 3 -25.36 -6.69 24.38
CA ARG A 3 -24.82 -5.53 23.63
C ARG A 3 -23.99 -4.55 24.47
N ILE A 4 -24.17 -4.53 25.80
CA ILE A 4 -23.50 -3.57 26.70
C ILE A 4 -22.07 -4.02 27.03
N PHE A 5 -21.82 -5.33 27.08
CA PHE A 5 -20.49 -5.88 27.33
C PHE A 5 -19.52 -5.67 26.17
N PHE A 6 -20.01 -5.64 24.93
CA PHE A 6 -19.17 -5.44 23.74
C PHE A 6 -18.68 -3.98 23.58
N THR A 7 -19.51 -3.00 23.96
CA THR A 7 -19.16 -1.58 23.92
C THR A 7 -18.10 -1.20 24.97
N GLY A 8 -18.12 -1.82 26.14
CA GLY A 8 -17.13 -1.57 27.19
C GLY A 8 -15.71 -2.05 26.80
N PHE A 9 -15.61 -3.18 26.11
CA PHE A 9 -14.32 -3.73 25.68
C PHE A 9 -13.67 -2.91 24.55
N ALA A 10 -14.47 -2.40 23.61
CA ALA A 10 -13.98 -1.55 22.51
C ALA A 10 -13.47 -0.19 22.99
N LEU A 11 -14.10 0.42 24.01
CA LEU A 11 -13.61 1.65 24.63
C LEU A 11 -12.28 1.43 25.37
N GLY A 12 -12.11 0.27 26.01
CA GLY A 12 -10.87 -0.09 26.71
C GLY A 12 -9.66 -0.21 25.78
N LEU A 13 -9.84 -0.70 24.55
CA LEU A 13 -8.76 -0.81 23.56
C LEU A 13 -8.34 0.56 22.99
N LEU A 14 -9.30 1.47 22.80
CA LEU A 14 -9.07 2.83 22.28
C LEU A 14 -8.25 3.70 23.25
N LEU A 15 -8.33 3.42 24.55
CA LEU A 15 -7.59 4.16 25.59
C LEU A 15 -6.15 3.66 25.79
N LEU A 16 -5.75 2.56 25.15
CA LEU A 16 -4.38 2.02 25.21
C LEU A 16 -3.45 2.53 24.10
N ALA A 17 -3.97 3.29 23.13
CA ALA A 17 -3.20 3.86 22.03
C ALA A 17 -2.03 4.81 22.42
N PRO A 18 -2.03 5.54 23.56
CA PRO A 18 -0.94 6.49 23.85
C PRO A 18 0.29 5.88 24.52
N LEU A 19 0.40 4.54 24.66
CA LEU A 19 1.50 3.91 25.42
C LEU A 19 2.75 3.55 24.61
N PHE A 20 2.80 3.83 23.31
CA PHE A 20 3.99 3.53 22.49
C PHE A 20 4.84 4.80 22.30
N PRO A 21 6.12 4.80 22.74
CA PRO A 21 7.03 5.91 22.43
C PRO A 21 7.23 6.00 20.92
N LEU A 22 6.76 7.11 20.34
CA LEU A 22 6.95 7.48 18.93
C LEU A 22 8.39 7.96 18.74
N TRP A 23 9.34 7.04 18.65
CA TRP A 23 10.67 7.36 18.12
C TRP A 23 10.60 7.37 16.61
N SER A 24 10.30 8.55 16.05
CA SER A 24 10.30 8.82 14.62
C SER A 24 11.62 9.53 14.27
N ASP A 25 12.45 8.90 13.43
CA ASP A 25 13.52 9.61 12.73
C ASP A 25 12.85 10.49 11.65
N ASP A 26 13.08 11.81 11.66
CA ASP A 26 12.47 12.77 10.73
C ASP A 26 13.00 12.57 9.31
N ARG A 27 12.51 11.53 8.63
CA ARG A 27 12.74 11.31 7.22
C ARG A 27 11.44 11.57 6.46
N SER A 28 11.46 12.64 5.65
CA SER A 28 10.40 12.90 4.68
C SER A 28 10.44 11.83 3.60
N LEU A 29 9.70 10.75 3.84
CA LEU A 29 9.50 9.67 2.88
C LEU A 29 8.18 9.91 2.13
N PRO A 30 8.15 9.74 0.80
CA PRO A 30 6.89 9.79 0.07
C PRO A 30 5.91 8.78 0.66
N ALA A 31 4.63 9.16 0.71
CA ALA A 31 3.59 8.27 1.22
C ALA A 31 3.48 7.05 0.31
N CYS A 32 3.83 5.86 0.80
CA CYS A 32 3.47 4.62 0.13
C CYS A 32 1.96 4.43 0.31
N SER A 33 1.24 4.38 -0.80
CA SER A 33 -0.20 4.16 -0.83
C SER A 33 -0.45 2.92 -1.68
N PRO A 34 -0.96 1.82 -1.10
CA PRO A 34 -1.22 0.62 -1.87
C PRO A 34 -2.19 0.94 -3.01
N LYS A 35 -1.77 0.64 -4.24
CA LYS A 35 -2.62 0.83 -5.42
C LYS A 35 -3.31 -0.48 -5.76
N ASN A 36 -4.59 -0.38 -6.06
CA ASN A 36 -5.34 -1.41 -6.78
C ASN A 36 -6.20 -0.72 -7.85
N ALA A 37 -6.81 -1.51 -8.73
CA ALA A 37 -7.61 -0.96 -9.82
C ALA A 37 -8.77 -0.07 -9.32
N ALA A 38 -9.37 -0.40 -8.17
CA ALA A 38 -10.45 0.40 -7.60
C ALA A 38 -9.95 1.78 -7.13
N VAL A 39 -8.80 1.84 -6.45
CA VAL A 39 -8.16 3.09 -6.00
C VAL A 39 -7.75 3.94 -7.20
N LEU A 40 -7.11 3.34 -8.19
CA LEU A 40 -6.66 4.06 -9.38
C LEU A 40 -7.84 4.54 -10.22
N GLY A 41 -8.88 3.72 -10.39
CA GLY A 41 -10.12 4.09 -11.06
C GLY A 41 -10.88 5.21 -10.33
N ALA A 42 -10.77 5.28 -9.00
CA ALA A 42 -11.31 6.35 -8.18
C ALA A 42 -10.40 7.60 -8.11
N GLY A 43 -9.42 7.73 -9.00
CA GLY A 43 -8.50 8.89 -9.04
C GLY A 43 -7.53 8.96 -7.86
N GLY A 44 -7.28 7.84 -7.18
CA GLY A 44 -6.44 7.75 -5.99
C GLY A 44 -7.18 7.97 -4.66
N GLY A 45 -8.51 8.13 -4.69
CA GLY A 45 -9.32 8.30 -3.49
C GLY A 45 -9.48 6.99 -2.70
N LEU A 46 -9.07 6.98 -1.43
CA LEU A 46 -9.18 5.83 -0.53
C LEU A 46 -10.47 5.83 0.30
N THR A 47 -11.08 7.01 0.51
CA THR A 47 -12.24 7.20 1.39
C THR A 47 -13.58 6.87 0.72
N ALA A 48 -13.61 6.82 -0.61
CA ALA A 48 -14.79 6.48 -1.40
C ALA A 48 -14.85 4.99 -1.77
N LEU A 49 -13.94 4.17 -1.25
CA LEU A 49 -13.91 2.75 -1.55
C LEU A 49 -15.10 2.06 -0.89
N GLU A 50 -15.89 1.35 -1.70
CA GLU A 50 -16.95 0.47 -1.23
C GLU A 50 -16.36 -0.70 -0.40
N GLY A 51 -17.22 -1.40 0.35
CA GLY A 51 -16.83 -2.49 1.25
C GLY A 51 -15.99 -3.62 0.61
N GLY A 52 -15.58 -4.58 1.44
CA GLY A 52 -14.63 -5.62 1.03
C GLY A 52 -13.18 -5.17 1.15
N TYR A 53 -12.24 -5.91 0.57
CA TYR A 53 -10.79 -5.68 0.74
C TYR A 53 -10.32 -4.23 0.47
N PRO A 54 -10.78 -3.51 -0.58
CA PRO A 54 -10.36 -2.13 -0.82
C PRO A 54 -10.62 -1.18 0.36
N SER A 55 -11.67 -1.39 1.15
CA SER A 55 -11.94 -0.55 2.33
C SER A 55 -10.83 -0.58 3.39
N LEU A 56 -10.04 -1.68 3.46
CA LEU A 56 -8.87 -1.79 4.33
C LEU A 56 -7.79 -0.76 4.00
N LEU A 57 -7.83 -0.15 2.81
CA LEU A 57 -6.85 0.84 2.38
C LEU A 57 -7.10 2.22 2.99
N GLY A 58 -8.33 2.54 3.41
CA GLY A 58 -8.59 3.87 3.98
C GLY A 58 -10.05 4.26 4.22
N ASN A 59 -10.99 3.31 4.23
CA ASN A 59 -12.39 3.60 4.53
C ASN A 59 -12.96 2.67 5.62
N PRO A 60 -12.68 2.93 6.91
CA PRO A 60 -13.19 2.11 8.00
C PRO A 60 -14.73 2.09 8.08
N GLY A 61 -15.42 3.14 7.64
CA GLY A 61 -16.89 3.19 7.63
C GLY A 61 -17.50 2.09 6.75
N ALA A 62 -16.81 1.66 5.69
CA ALA A 62 -17.26 0.61 4.80
C ALA A 62 -17.16 -0.81 5.41
N PHE A 63 -16.54 -0.99 6.58
CA PHE A 63 -16.54 -2.29 7.29
C PHE A 63 -17.94 -2.65 7.79
N ALA A 64 -18.84 -1.67 7.92
CA ALA A 64 -20.22 -1.87 8.32
C ALA A 64 -21.09 -2.54 7.25
N SER A 65 -20.52 -2.85 6.07
CA SER A 65 -21.22 -3.58 5.01
C SER A 65 -21.92 -4.82 5.54
N SER A 66 -23.18 -5.02 5.14
CA SER A 66 -23.97 -6.20 5.49
C SER A 66 -23.38 -7.48 4.90
N THR A 67 -22.66 -7.37 3.79
CA THR A 67 -22.00 -8.47 3.11
C THR A 67 -20.57 -8.62 3.62
N ALA A 68 -20.25 -9.84 4.08
CA ALA A 68 -18.88 -10.21 4.41
C ALA A 68 -18.12 -10.62 3.14
N SER A 69 -16.88 -10.19 3.03
CA SER A 69 -15.96 -10.55 1.96
C SER A 69 -14.65 -11.04 2.57
N PHE A 70 -14.19 -12.20 2.08
CA PHE A 70 -12.88 -12.73 2.40
C PHE A 70 -12.03 -12.74 1.13
N THR A 71 -10.89 -12.08 1.21
CA THR A 71 -9.88 -12.02 0.16
C THR A 71 -8.70 -12.87 0.61
N ALA A 72 -8.62 -14.08 0.05
CA ALA A 72 -7.55 -15.02 0.34
C ALA A 72 -6.19 -14.52 -0.18
N LEU A 73 -6.20 -13.79 -1.30
CA LEU A 73 -5.01 -13.21 -1.90
C LEU A 73 -5.43 -12.05 -2.83
N SER A 74 -4.76 -10.92 -2.69
CA SER A 74 -4.83 -9.75 -3.57
C SER A 74 -3.42 -9.48 -4.05
N ILE A 75 -3.22 -9.32 -5.35
CA ILE A 75 -1.95 -8.94 -5.96
C ILE A 75 -2.24 -7.83 -6.97
N ASN A 76 -1.55 -6.70 -6.84
CA ASN A 76 -1.77 -5.53 -7.70
C ASN A 76 -0.41 -4.95 -8.11
N PRO A 77 0.11 -5.26 -9.30
CA PRO A 77 1.29 -4.59 -9.83
C PRO A 77 0.94 -3.23 -10.45
N TRP A 78 1.89 -2.29 -10.46
CA TRP A 78 1.81 -1.03 -11.18
C TRP A 78 3.18 -0.55 -11.67
N VAL A 79 3.16 0.38 -12.62
CA VAL A 79 4.36 1.01 -13.19
C VAL A 79 4.26 2.53 -13.15
N TYR A 80 5.41 3.19 -13.06
CA TYR A 80 5.60 4.64 -13.11
C TYR A 80 6.46 4.98 -14.32
N GLY A 81 6.06 5.99 -15.10
CA GLY A 81 6.88 6.52 -16.19
C GLY A 81 6.12 7.46 -17.11
N SER A 82 6.84 8.13 -18.01
CA SER A 82 6.26 8.99 -19.04
C SER A 82 5.56 8.17 -20.14
N PRO A 83 4.40 8.62 -20.68
CA PRO A 83 3.56 7.85 -21.60
C PRO A 83 4.19 7.29 -22.87
N PRO A 84 5.16 7.94 -23.57
CA PRO A 84 5.70 7.32 -24.78
C PRO A 84 6.60 6.11 -24.54
N GLY A 85 7.24 5.98 -23.38
CA GLY A 85 8.26 4.96 -23.16
C GLY A 85 8.09 4.07 -21.93
N ALA A 86 7.06 4.27 -21.09
CA ALA A 86 6.69 3.27 -20.09
C ALA A 86 6.21 1.95 -20.74
N LEU A 87 5.62 2.03 -21.95
CA LEU A 87 5.00 0.88 -22.62
C LEU A 87 5.95 0.13 -23.57
N SER A 88 6.91 0.82 -24.20
CA SER A 88 7.81 0.20 -25.19
C SER A 88 8.70 -0.92 -24.61
N PRO A 89 9.31 -0.79 -23.42
CA PRO A 89 10.12 -1.83 -22.79
C PRO A 89 9.28 -2.99 -22.27
N LEU A 90 8.10 -2.73 -21.70
CA LEU A 90 7.14 -3.77 -21.29
C LEU A 90 6.75 -4.70 -22.45
N LEU A 91 6.83 -4.22 -23.69
CA LEU A 91 6.49 -4.96 -24.90
C LEU A 91 7.71 -5.57 -25.62
N ASN A 92 8.95 -5.12 -25.32
CA ASN A 92 10.14 -5.47 -26.11
C ASN A 92 11.42 -5.81 -25.31
N SER A 93 11.48 -5.65 -23.99
CA SER A 93 12.78 -5.71 -23.29
C SER A 93 13.22 -7.14 -22.93
N GLN A 94 14.26 -7.64 -23.61
CA GLN A 94 15.09 -8.75 -23.13
C GLN A 94 16.26 -8.28 -22.24
N ASP A 95 16.50 -6.96 -22.10
CA ASP A 95 17.58 -6.42 -21.27
C ASP A 95 17.09 -5.31 -20.32
N TYR A 96 17.12 -5.61 -19.02
CA TYR A 96 16.73 -4.69 -17.95
C TYR A 96 17.65 -3.46 -17.86
N ARG A 97 18.91 -3.54 -18.32
CA ARG A 97 19.88 -2.42 -18.24
C ARG A 97 19.55 -1.32 -19.23
N GLU A 98 19.00 -1.69 -20.39
CA GLU A 98 18.55 -0.76 -21.42
C GLU A 98 17.31 0.01 -20.96
N TYR A 99 16.36 -0.68 -20.29
CA TYR A 99 15.25 -0.04 -19.60
C TYR A 99 15.74 1.01 -18.59
N LEU A 100 16.66 0.63 -17.70
CA LEU A 100 17.18 1.57 -16.69
C LEU A 100 17.86 2.79 -17.34
N ARG A 101 18.63 2.60 -18.42
CA ARG A 101 19.28 3.72 -19.15
C ARG A 101 18.29 4.71 -19.76
N TRP A 102 17.22 4.20 -20.37
CA TRP A 102 16.16 5.01 -20.95
C TRP A 102 15.30 5.69 -19.87
N ALA A 103 14.99 4.98 -18.79
CA ALA A 103 14.01 5.41 -17.81
C ALA A 103 14.58 6.36 -16.73
N SER A 104 15.91 6.32 -16.48
CA SER A 104 16.55 7.18 -15.47
C SER A 104 16.37 8.70 -15.70
N PRO A 105 16.56 9.26 -16.92
CA PRO A 105 16.43 10.70 -17.17
C PRO A 105 15.03 11.25 -16.94
N GLU A 106 14.00 10.53 -17.39
CA GLU A 106 12.61 10.96 -17.27
C GLU A 106 12.00 10.62 -15.91
N GLY A 107 12.59 9.65 -15.21
CA GLY A 107 12.06 9.09 -13.98
C GLY A 107 11.10 7.94 -14.29
N ALA A 108 11.34 6.80 -13.67
CA ALA A 108 10.50 5.63 -13.82
C ALA A 108 10.55 4.76 -12.59
N GLY A 109 9.65 3.80 -12.54
CA GLY A 109 9.54 2.91 -11.42
C GLY A 109 8.51 1.82 -11.65
N PHE A 110 8.43 0.93 -10.69
CA PHE A 110 7.39 -0.06 -10.61
C PHE A 110 7.09 -0.32 -9.15
N GLY A 111 5.94 -0.92 -8.89
CA GLY A 111 5.59 -1.32 -7.56
C GLY A 111 4.53 -2.40 -7.60
N GLY A 112 4.22 -2.89 -6.42
CA GLY A 112 3.19 -3.88 -6.25
C GLY A 112 2.65 -3.86 -4.83
N SER A 113 1.40 -4.27 -4.70
CA SER A 113 0.81 -4.57 -3.41
C SER A 113 0.34 -6.00 -3.38
N LEU A 114 0.48 -6.60 -2.21
CA LEU A 114 -0.06 -7.91 -1.90
C LEU A 114 -0.86 -7.80 -0.61
N GLY A 115 -1.84 -8.67 -0.43
CA GLY A 115 -2.49 -8.77 0.86
C GLY A 115 -3.62 -9.76 0.93
N ILE A 116 -4.10 -9.92 2.15
CA ILE A 116 -5.20 -10.81 2.51
C ILE A 116 -6.11 -10.03 3.45
N GLY A 117 -7.38 -10.38 3.50
CA GLY A 117 -8.25 -9.73 4.47
C GLY A 117 -9.66 -10.25 4.51
N TYR A 118 -10.30 -9.95 5.62
CA TYR A 118 -11.71 -10.13 5.87
C TYR A 118 -12.33 -8.76 6.14
N VAL A 119 -13.44 -8.44 5.48
CA VAL A 119 -14.19 -7.21 5.73
C VAL A 119 -15.68 -7.50 5.67
N GLY A 120 -16.41 -6.98 6.65
CA GLY A 120 -17.87 -6.89 6.63
C GLY A 120 -18.47 -7.30 7.96
N LYS A 121 -19.78 -7.14 8.07
CA LYS A 121 -20.54 -7.35 9.32
C LYS A 121 -19.99 -6.52 10.49
N GLY A 122 -19.43 -5.35 10.19
CA GLY A 122 -18.86 -4.44 11.19
C GLY A 122 -17.46 -4.80 11.68
N LEU A 123 -16.78 -5.77 11.07
CA LEU A 123 -15.41 -6.16 11.41
C LEU A 123 -14.52 -6.10 10.17
N ALA A 124 -13.28 -5.68 10.37
CA ALA A 124 -12.23 -5.77 9.38
C ALA A 124 -10.92 -6.27 10.00
N LEU A 125 -10.29 -7.22 9.32
CA LEU A 125 -8.97 -7.73 9.65
C LEU A 125 -8.21 -7.94 8.34
N GLY A 126 -6.98 -7.46 8.25
CA GLY A 126 -6.22 -7.58 7.01
C GLY A 126 -4.73 -7.44 7.21
N PHE A 127 -4.00 -7.93 6.23
CA PHE A 127 -2.59 -7.67 6.05
C PHE A 127 -2.38 -7.11 4.65
N ILE A 128 -1.66 -6.01 4.56
CA ILE A 128 -1.34 -5.34 3.31
C ILE A 128 0.16 -5.10 3.29
N ASN A 129 0.79 -5.50 2.21
CA ASN A 129 2.14 -5.07 1.87
C ASN A 129 2.10 -4.25 0.58
N SER A 130 2.89 -3.20 0.53
CA SER A 130 3.05 -2.33 -0.63
C SER A 130 4.52 -2.04 -0.82
N THR A 131 5.02 -2.21 -2.03
CA THR A 131 6.42 -1.96 -2.39
C THR A 131 6.46 -1.04 -3.58
N ASP A 132 7.25 0.02 -3.48
CA ASP A 132 7.54 0.97 -4.56
C ASP A 132 9.04 1.03 -4.81
N PHE A 133 9.41 0.87 -6.08
CA PHE A 133 10.74 1.13 -6.60
C PHE A 133 10.64 2.33 -7.53
N ILE A 134 11.36 3.40 -7.22
CA ILE A 134 11.39 4.62 -8.03
C ILE A 134 12.84 5.04 -8.23
N GLN A 135 13.18 5.38 -9.47
CA GLN A 135 14.47 5.91 -9.86
C GLN A 135 14.32 7.17 -10.71
N LYS A 136 15.25 8.10 -10.53
CA LYS A 136 15.35 9.34 -11.32
C LYS A 136 16.79 9.86 -11.28
N GLY A 137 17.26 10.42 -12.38
CA GLY A 137 18.57 11.06 -12.42
C GLY A 137 19.26 10.90 -13.77
N LYS A 138 20.59 10.98 -13.79
CA LYS A 138 21.35 10.77 -15.03
C LYS A 138 21.20 9.33 -15.52
N SER A 139 21.34 9.09 -16.82
CA SER A 139 21.33 7.74 -17.39
C SER A 139 22.27 6.81 -16.62
N PHE A 140 21.75 5.65 -16.22
CA PHE A 140 22.52 4.64 -15.50
C PHE A 140 23.79 4.26 -16.29
N PRO A 141 24.98 4.15 -15.65
CA PRO A 141 25.25 4.22 -14.20
C PRO A 141 25.68 5.60 -13.68
N ASN A 142 25.62 6.66 -14.48
CA ASN A 142 26.37 7.91 -14.23
C ASN A 142 25.67 8.91 -13.28
N GLY A 143 25.05 8.42 -12.20
CA GLY A 143 24.36 9.26 -11.20
C GLY A 143 22.84 9.15 -11.24
N THR A 144 22.31 7.95 -11.49
CA THR A 144 20.93 7.62 -11.15
C THR A 144 20.80 7.52 -9.63
N SER A 145 19.78 8.15 -9.06
CA SER A 145 19.38 7.97 -7.66
C SER A 145 17.95 7.45 -7.61
N GLY A 146 17.57 6.87 -6.48
CA GLY A 146 16.24 6.33 -6.31
C GLY A 146 15.98 5.90 -4.89
N TYR A 147 14.86 5.22 -4.71
CA TYR A 147 14.52 4.59 -3.45
C TYR A 147 13.70 3.34 -3.69
N LEU A 148 13.86 2.40 -2.78
CA LEU A 148 12.95 1.31 -2.56
C LEU A 148 12.25 1.55 -1.22
N VAL A 149 10.92 1.60 -1.24
CA VAL A 149 10.07 1.69 -0.05
C VAL A 149 9.23 0.43 0.01
N SER A 150 9.13 -0.18 1.19
CA SER A 150 8.17 -1.26 1.42
C SER A 150 7.45 -1.07 2.74
N ASP A 151 6.12 -1.09 2.69
CA ASP A 151 5.23 -1.00 3.83
C ASP A 151 4.61 -2.35 4.12
N PHE A 152 4.54 -2.69 5.40
CA PHE A 152 3.86 -3.87 5.92
C PHE A 152 2.88 -3.40 6.97
N SER A 153 1.59 -3.51 6.68
CA SER A 153 0.50 -3.05 7.54
C SER A 153 -0.37 -4.22 7.96
N LEU A 154 -0.61 -4.31 9.27
CA LEU A 154 -1.73 -5.10 9.80
C LEU A 154 -2.88 -4.15 10.06
N VAL A 155 -4.07 -4.46 9.57
CA VAL A 155 -5.28 -3.65 9.75
C VAL A 155 -6.23 -4.43 10.63
N GLY A 156 -6.74 -3.80 11.69
CA GLY A 156 -7.84 -4.31 12.48
C GLY A 156 -8.81 -3.18 12.77
N GLY A 157 -10.10 -3.36 12.45
CA GLY A 157 -11.07 -2.29 12.58
C GLY A 157 -12.48 -2.77 12.85
N LEU A 158 -13.28 -1.84 13.34
CA LEU A 158 -14.68 -2.03 13.68
C LEU A 158 -15.51 -0.93 13.06
N ALA A 159 -16.72 -1.27 12.64
CA ALA A 159 -17.69 -0.29 12.19
C ALA A 159 -19.11 -0.71 12.52
N PHE A 160 -20.00 0.28 12.59
CA PHE A 160 -21.41 0.09 12.85
C PHE A 160 -22.23 1.16 12.13
N THR A 161 -23.49 0.85 11.86
CA THR A 161 -24.43 1.75 11.18
C THR A 161 -25.40 2.32 12.22
N PRO A 162 -25.11 3.48 12.85
CA PRO A 162 -25.96 4.06 13.88
C PRO A 162 -27.33 4.51 13.37
N LEU A 163 -27.44 4.90 12.10
CA LEU A 163 -28.67 5.44 11.53
C LEU A 163 -28.96 4.80 10.18
N THR A 164 -30.18 4.31 10.03
CA THR A 164 -30.74 3.88 8.75
C THR A 164 -32.11 4.54 8.59
N TYR A 165 -32.26 5.37 7.58
CA TYR A 165 -33.52 6.06 7.27
C TYR A 165 -33.84 5.89 5.78
N GLY A 166 -34.71 4.92 5.48
CA GLY A 166 -35.03 4.53 4.10
C GLY A 166 -33.78 4.07 3.34
N PRO A 167 -33.46 4.65 2.16
CA PRO A 167 -32.27 4.29 1.38
C PRO A 167 -30.96 4.87 1.93
N LEU A 168 -31.04 5.78 2.92
CA LEU A 168 -29.88 6.43 3.50
C LEU A 168 -29.37 5.63 4.69
N SER A 169 -28.08 5.31 4.69
CA SER A 169 -27.38 4.70 5.81
C SER A 169 -26.16 5.54 6.19
N LEU A 170 -26.01 5.80 7.48
CA LEU A 170 -24.81 6.41 8.04
C LEU A 170 -24.04 5.32 8.76
N SER A 171 -22.78 5.12 8.37
CA SER A 171 -21.88 4.16 9.00
C SER A 171 -20.66 4.86 9.58
N LEU A 172 -20.29 4.48 10.80
CA LEU A 172 -19.12 4.97 11.51
C LEU A 172 -18.16 3.80 11.72
N GLY A 173 -16.89 4.00 11.41
CA GLY A 173 -15.87 2.99 11.61
C GLY A 173 -14.54 3.59 12.03
N ALA A 174 -13.71 2.76 12.65
CA ALA A 174 -12.35 3.08 13.04
C ALA A 174 -11.47 1.85 12.87
N ASP A 175 -10.20 2.06 12.54
CA ASP A 175 -9.19 1.01 12.46
C ASP A 175 -7.92 1.36 13.22
N LEU A 176 -7.22 0.31 13.63
CA LEU A 176 -5.83 0.33 14.05
C LEU A 176 -5.01 -0.26 12.89
N ARG A 177 -3.96 0.47 12.51
CA ARG A 177 -3.09 0.09 11.40
C ARG A 177 -1.60 0.20 11.75
N PRO A 178 -1.08 -0.64 12.65
CA PRO A 178 0.36 -0.73 12.83
C PRO A 178 1.04 -1.03 11.49
N THR A 179 1.98 -0.16 11.13
CA THR A 179 2.70 -0.23 9.85
C THR A 179 4.19 -0.15 10.11
N VAL A 180 4.94 -1.12 9.57
CA VAL A 180 6.39 -1.09 9.51
C VAL A 180 6.80 -0.69 8.10
N ARG A 181 7.64 0.33 7.99
CA ARG A 181 8.16 0.83 6.71
C ARG A 181 9.66 0.59 6.61
N PHE A 182 10.07 -0.08 5.54
CA PHE A 182 11.45 -0.21 5.13
C PHE A 182 11.75 0.82 4.04
N PHE A 183 12.86 1.54 4.19
CA PHE A 183 13.33 2.50 3.21
C PHE A 183 14.80 2.25 2.90
N THR A 184 15.10 2.06 1.62
CA THR A 184 16.47 1.89 1.12
C THR A 184 16.73 2.94 0.05
N PRO A 185 17.60 3.94 0.31
CA PRO A 185 18.05 4.85 -0.73
C PRO A 185 18.90 4.07 -1.74
N LEU A 186 18.64 4.28 -3.03
CA LEU A 186 19.38 3.65 -4.11
C LEU A 186 20.35 4.66 -4.68
N SER A 187 21.63 4.32 -4.64
CA SER A 187 22.70 5.03 -5.35
C SER A 187 23.25 4.14 -6.46
N ALA A 188 23.78 4.73 -7.54
CA ALA A 188 24.38 3.97 -8.64
C ALA A 188 25.45 2.95 -8.17
N PRO A 189 26.34 3.24 -7.20
CA PRO A 189 27.23 2.24 -6.61
C PRO A 189 26.48 1.06 -6.00
N THR A 190 25.46 1.32 -5.17
CA THR A 190 24.66 0.27 -4.51
C THR A 190 23.95 -0.65 -5.50
N VAL A 191 23.44 -0.10 -6.60
CA VAL A 191 22.78 -0.88 -7.66
C VAL A 191 23.80 -1.71 -8.44
N VAL A 192 24.99 -1.17 -8.74
CA VAL A 192 26.07 -1.92 -9.40
C VAL A 192 26.61 -3.04 -8.51
N ASP A 193 26.75 -2.80 -7.21
CA ASP A 193 27.19 -3.80 -6.23
C ASP A 193 26.16 -4.93 -6.07
N TYR A 194 24.87 -4.60 -5.99
CA TYR A 194 23.80 -5.60 -5.94
C TYR A 194 23.75 -6.47 -7.20
N LEU A 195 23.85 -5.83 -8.37
CA LEU A 195 23.84 -6.52 -9.66
C LEU A 195 25.09 -7.38 -9.88
N SER A 196 26.28 -6.92 -9.46
CA SER A 196 27.52 -7.69 -9.58
C SER A 196 27.53 -8.91 -8.66
N GLN A 197 26.95 -8.81 -7.47
CA GLN A 197 26.79 -9.96 -6.55
C GLN A 197 25.81 -11.02 -7.08
N HIS A 198 24.76 -10.63 -7.81
CA HIS A 198 23.73 -11.56 -8.31
C HIS A 198 23.97 -12.05 -9.75
N ASN A 199 24.78 -11.36 -10.55
CA ASN A 199 25.24 -11.83 -11.87
C ASN A 199 26.33 -12.91 -11.79
N SER A 200 26.80 -13.29 -10.61
CA SER A 200 27.78 -14.38 -10.46
C SER A 200 27.15 -15.78 -10.47
N SER A 201 25.82 -15.87 -10.56
CA SER A 201 25.04 -17.12 -10.43
C SER A 201 24.35 -17.59 -11.72
N VAL A 202 24.58 -16.94 -12.84
CA VAL A 202 24.16 -17.43 -14.16
C VAL A 202 25.34 -17.27 -15.11
N LEU A 203 25.98 -18.42 -15.35
CA LEU A 203 27.09 -18.75 -16.26
C LEU A 203 27.47 -17.71 -17.32
#